data_AF-A0A973HX71-F1
#
_entry.id   AF-A0A973HX71-F1
#
_cell.length_a   1.000
_cell.length_b   1.000
_cell.length_c   1.000
_cell.angle_alpha   90.00
_cell.angle_beta   90.00
_cell.angle_gamma   90.00
#
_symmetry.space_group_name_H-M   'P 1'
#
loop_
_entity.id
_entity.type
_entity.pdbx_description
1 polymer ?
#
loop_
_entity_poly.entity_id
_entity_poly.type
_entity_poly.pdbx_seq_one_letter_code
_entity_poly.pdbx_strand_id
1 'polypeptide(L)'
;MAQGTESTVLERPQLALSRIRQLRSRRRLMRILTGGLRWFAVVIAAIWVMFLLDWIAVLPQVLRGVQGVGVIAILAITFRAILLAARVPAPEERLAALVEKASGDLEDSLITAVQLTDPENPRRHLYDPDLIVRTVEIAEQRMQSLRPGRLLSWSRARAALGVLVLLITPAIAGGLLRPDLAQTFFARDMLFGNQPWPRAYELVIENPARMDMVVAKGTSLVVDILKTRGGNARAYLDVFFPEQEGRREMNEEVSLDRKGIGGFRHVFQNLQRDINFRVKCGDFTGEWYSVRVRARPRVEEIVLQYEFPEYTGLSSDRQDALVQGGHVKAPIGTSISFTALTSIGVVSAVRMEARPSGDGEVVTESELTMEGGDKLRGSFVAETDARWWIALESGEGFRNENPISWRIAVIPDRAPEVSIVQP
;
A
#
# COMPACT_ATOMS: atom_id res chain seq x y z
N MET A 1 -18.17 -94.30 46.69
CA MET A 1 -18.88 -93.04 47.01
C MET A 1 -18.31 -91.96 46.09
N ALA A 2 -18.98 -91.71 44.97
CA ALA A 2 -18.67 -90.58 44.11
C ALA A 2 -19.42 -89.37 44.66
N GLN A 3 -18.72 -88.47 45.34
CA GLN A 3 -19.26 -87.15 45.64
C GLN A 3 -19.09 -86.29 44.39
N GLY A 4 -20.22 -85.84 43.86
CA GLY A 4 -20.26 -84.95 42.70
C GLY A 4 -19.50 -83.67 43.00
N THR A 5 -18.55 -83.36 42.14
CA THR A 5 -18.00 -82.01 41.99
C THR A 5 -19.13 -81.11 41.52
N GLU A 6 -19.80 -80.44 42.46
CA GLU A 6 -20.59 -79.27 42.14
C GLU A 6 -19.69 -78.29 41.39
N SER A 7 -20.05 -77.98 40.15
CA SER A 7 -19.39 -76.94 39.39
C SER A 7 -19.78 -75.61 40.03
N THR A 8 -18.98 -75.16 40.99
CA THR A 8 -19.09 -73.81 41.55
C THR A 8 -18.99 -72.83 40.39
N VAL A 9 -20.13 -72.25 40.01
CA VAL A 9 -20.20 -71.21 38.99
C VAL A 9 -19.45 -70.01 39.57
N LEU A 10 -18.20 -69.84 39.13
CA LEU A 10 -17.37 -68.70 39.51
C LEU A 10 -18.03 -67.42 38.99
N GLU A 11 -18.79 -66.74 39.84
CA GLU A 11 -19.43 -65.48 39.53
C GLU A 11 -18.39 -64.39 39.36
N ARG A 12 -18.51 -63.64 38.26
CA ARG A 12 -17.67 -62.46 38.05
C ARG A 12 -18.03 -61.36 39.04
N PRO A 13 -17.07 -60.52 39.47
CA PRO A 13 -17.35 -59.35 40.30
C PRO A 13 -18.23 -58.33 39.55
N GLN A 14 -19.55 -58.46 39.65
CA GLN A 14 -20.50 -57.67 38.87
C GLN A 14 -20.49 -56.19 39.30
N LEU A 15 -20.27 -55.93 40.59
CA LEU A 15 -20.17 -54.58 41.13
C LEU A 15 -18.89 -53.89 40.66
N ALA A 16 -17.75 -54.60 40.67
CA ALA A 16 -16.50 -54.05 40.15
C ALA A 16 -16.59 -53.79 38.64
N LEU A 17 -17.14 -54.73 37.87
CA LEU A 17 -17.28 -54.60 36.41
C LEU A 17 -18.25 -53.49 36.00
N SER A 18 -19.34 -53.26 36.74
CA SER A 18 -20.27 -52.16 36.47
C SER A 18 -19.62 -50.79 36.74
N ARG A 19 -18.83 -50.65 37.81
CA ARG A 19 -18.06 -49.43 38.11
C ARG A 19 -16.91 -49.21 37.11
N ILE A 20 -16.23 -50.27 36.67
CA ILE A 20 -15.22 -50.21 35.60
C ILE A 20 -15.86 -49.77 34.27
N ARG A 21 -17.07 -50.24 33.93
CA ARG A 21 -17.83 -49.78 32.76
C ARG A 21 -18.22 -48.30 32.86
N GLN A 22 -18.64 -47.82 34.02
CA GLN A 22 -18.91 -46.39 34.25
C GLN A 22 -17.63 -45.53 34.18
N LEU A 23 -16.49 -46.04 34.66
CA LEU A 23 -15.18 -45.40 34.51
C LEU A 23 -14.74 -45.37 33.03
N ARG A 24 -15.01 -46.44 32.27
CA ARG A 24 -14.72 -46.53 30.83
C ARG A 24 -15.49 -45.45 30.06
N SER A 25 -16.79 -45.27 30.33
CA SER A 25 -17.60 -44.24 29.66
C SER A 25 -17.15 -42.83 30.00
N ARG A 26 -16.89 -42.53 31.28
CA ARG A 26 -16.35 -41.22 31.72
C ARG A 26 -14.97 -40.92 31.13
N ARG A 27 -14.08 -41.91 31.09
CA ARG A 27 -12.75 -41.76 30.48
C ARG A 27 -12.82 -41.56 28.97
N ARG A 28 -13.77 -42.23 28.29
CA ARG A 28 -14.02 -42.03 26.86
C ARG A 28 -14.51 -40.60 26.61
N LEU A 29 -15.47 -40.11 27.41
CA LEU A 29 -15.95 -38.73 27.32
C LEU A 29 -14.82 -37.71 27.55
N MET A 30 -13.99 -37.89 28.58
CA MET A 30 -12.86 -37.00 28.84
C MET A 30 -11.83 -37.03 27.70
N ARG A 31 -11.55 -38.20 27.10
CA ARG A 31 -10.67 -38.31 25.92
C ARG A 31 -11.25 -37.62 24.69
N ILE A 32 -12.55 -37.74 24.46
CA ILE A 32 -13.23 -37.03 23.36
C ILE A 32 -13.18 -35.52 23.60
N LEU A 33 -13.49 -35.04 24.80
CA LEU A 33 -13.47 -33.62 25.11
C LEU A 33 -12.06 -33.03 25.03
N THR A 34 -11.06 -33.71 25.58
CA THR A 34 -9.65 -33.27 25.49
C THR A 34 -9.10 -33.35 24.06
N GLY A 35 -9.46 -34.39 23.31
CA GLY A 35 -9.13 -34.53 21.90
C GLY A 35 -9.74 -33.41 21.07
N GLY A 36 -11.04 -33.16 21.22
CA GLY A 36 -11.74 -32.08 20.55
C GLY A 36 -11.14 -30.71 20.86
N LEU A 37 -10.83 -30.43 22.13
CA LEU A 37 -10.22 -29.16 22.53
C LEU A 37 -8.82 -28.97 21.92
N ARG A 38 -8.01 -30.04 21.86
CA ARG A 38 -6.72 -30.03 21.15
C ARG A 38 -6.90 -29.82 19.66
N TRP A 39 -7.90 -30.45 19.04
CA TRP A 39 -8.17 -30.28 17.63
C TRP A 39 -8.57 -28.84 17.31
N PHE A 40 -9.47 -28.23 18.09
CA PHE A 40 -9.79 -26.81 17.95
C PHE A 40 -8.57 -25.90 18.14
N ALA A 41 -7.68 -26.20 19.09
CA ALA A 41 -6.43 -25.47 19.25
C ALA A 41 -5.53 -25.57 17.99
N VAL A 42 -5.45 -26.76 17.37
CA VAL A 42 -4.72 -26.95 16.10
C VAL A 42 -5.38 -26.17 14.95
N VAL A 43 -6.71 -26.16 14.86
CA VAL A 43 -7.45 -25.36 13.86
C VAL A 43 -7.12 -23.88 13.99
N ILE A 44 -7.21 -23.32 15.20
CA ILE A 44 -6.95 -21.90 15.44
C ILE A 44 -5.48 -21.58 15.20
N ALA A 45 -4.56 -22.46 15.61
CA ALA A 45 -3.14 -22.30 15.31
C ALA A 45 -2.86 -22.32 13.80
N ALA A 46 -3.52 -23.19 13.03
CA ALA A 46 -3.39 -23.22 11.58
C ALA A 46 -3.91 -21.92 10.94
N ILE A 47 -5.04 -21.37 11.41
CA ILE A 47 -5.56 -20.07 10.97
C ILE A 47 -4.55 -18.95 11.25
N TRP A 48 -3.93 -18.92 12.44
CA TRP A 48 -2.88 -17.96 12.77
C TRP A 48 -1.67 -18.06 11.84
N VAL A 49 -1.23 -19.29 11.55
CA VAL A 49 -0.12 -19.53 10.61
C VAL A 49 -0.50 -19.07 9.20
N MET A 50 -1.73 -19.31 8.75
CA MET A 50 -2.22 -18.81 7.46
C MET A 50 -2.18 -17.30 7.40
N PHE A 51 -2.78 -16.64 8.38
CA PHE A 51 -2.79 -15.19 8.53
C PHE A 51 -1.38 -14.59 8.54
N LEU A 52 -0.48 -15.10 9.39
CA LEU A 52 0.89 -14.59 9.51
C LEU A 52 1.68 -14.74 8.21
N LEU A 53 1.54 -15.88 7.52
CA LEU A 53 2.24 -16.10 6.26
C LEU A 53 1.74 -15.15 5.15
N ASP A 54 0.41 -15.02 4.97
CA ASP A 54 -0.14 -14.11 3.96
C ASP A 54 0.13 -12.64 4.30
N TRP A 55 0.15 -12.29 5.59
CA TRP A 55 0.46 -10.92 6.03
C TRP A 55 1.93 -10.54 5.80
N ILE A 56 2.88 -11.44 6.04
CA ILE A 56 4.32 -11.17 5.89
C ILE A 56 4.75 -11.17 4.42
N ALA A 57 4.29 -12.15 3.64
CA ALA A 57 4.82 -12.42 2.30
C ALA A 57 3.86 -12.06 1.16
N VAL A 58 2.64 -11.55 1.46
CA VAL A 58 1.59 -11.21 0.48
C VAL A 58 1.45 -12.32 -0.56
N LEU A 59 0.94 -13.47 -0.14
CA LEU A 59 1.00 -14.68 -0.96
C LEU A 59 0.17 -14.52 -2.24
N PRO A 60 0.73 -14.90 -3.41
CA PRO A 60 -0.04 -15.07 -4.63
C PRO A 60 -1.19 -16.06 -4.43
N GLN A 61 -2.27 -15.90 -5.20
CA GLN A 61 -3.48 -16.72 -5.08
C GLN A 61 -3.20 -18.24 -5.16
N VAL A 62 -2.24 -18.65 -5.99
CA VAL A 62 -1.85 -20.06 -6.15
C VAL A 62 -1.22 -20.63 -4.86
N LEU A 63 -0.31 -19.88 -4.23
CA LEU A 63 0.35 -20.33 -3.00
C LEU A 63 -0.65 -20.41 -1.84
N ARG A 64 -1.63 -19.50 -1.78
CA ARG A 64 -2.74 -19.56 -0.82
C ARG A 64 -3.60 -20.82 -1.03
N GLY A 65 -3.85 -21.22 -2.27
CA GLY A 65 -4.52 -22.48 -2.59
C GLY A 65 -3.77 -23.71 -2.07
N VAL A 66 -2.47 -23.80 -2.32
CA VAL A 66 -1.61 -24.88 -1.82
C VAL A 66 -1.59 -24.91 -0.29
N GLN A 67 -1.47 -23.74 0.34
CA GLN A 67 -1.52 -23.60 1.80
C GLN A 67 -2.86 -24.09 2.37
N GLY A 68 -3.99 -23.68 1.77
CA GLY A 68 -5.32 -24.12 2.17
C GLY A 68 -5.48 -25.65 2.10
N VAL A 69 -5.03 -26.27 1.01
CA VAL A 69 -5.04 -27.74 0.87
C VAL A 69 -4.16 -28.40 1.94
N GLY A 70 -2.96 -27.86 2.18
CA GLY A 70 -2.05 -28.36 3.22
C GLY A 70 -2.67 -28.30 4.62
N VAL A 71 -3.34 -27.19 4.96
CA VAL A 71 -4.05 -27.02 6.24
C VAL A 71 -5.19 -28.03 6.35
N ILE A 72 -6.02 -28.18 5.31
CA ILE A 72 -7.11 -29.17 5.31
C ILE A 72 -6.56 -30.59 5.53
N ALA A 73 -5.45 -30.95 4.90
CA ALA A 73 -4.80 -32.25 5.08
C ALA A 73 -4.33 -32.46 6.53
N ILE A 74 -3.66 -31.47 7.14
CA ILE A 74 -3.21 -31.53 8.54
C ILE A 74 -4.41 -31.67 9.49
N LEU A 75 -5.49 -30.92 9.25
CA LEU A 75 -6.71 -31.00 10.06
C LEU A 75 -7.40 -32.35 9.93
N ALA A 76 -7.44 -32.94 8.73
CA ALA A 76 -7.99 -34.27 8.50
C ALA A 76 -7.15 -35.38 9.17
N ILE A 77 -5.81 -35.29 9.08
CA ILE A 77 -4.90 -36.26 9.72
C ILE A 77 -5.04 -36.21 11.25
N THR A 78 -5.02 -35.01 11.83
CA THR A 78 -5.16 -34.83 13.29
C THR A 78 -6.55 -35.25 13.77
N PHE A 79 -7.61 -34.91 13.03
CA PHE A 79 -8.97 -35.37 13.32
C PHE A 79 -9.07 -36.90 13.30
N ARG A 80 -8.53 -37.54 12.26
CA ARG A 80 -8.48 -39.00 12.13
C ARG A 80 -7.71 -39.65 13.28
N ALA A 81 -6.55 -39.10 13.66
CA ALA A 81 -5.76 -39.61 14.77
C ALA A 81 -6.52 -39.55 16.10
N ILE A 82 -7.24 -38.46 16.36
CA ILE A 82 -8.06 -38.29 17.57
C ILE A 82 -9.26 -39.26 17.56
N LEU A 83 -9.92 -39.40 16.41
CA LEU A 83 -11.05 -40.31 16.24
C LEU A 83 -10.63 -41.77 16.43
N LEU A 84 -9.49 -42.19 15.89
CA LEU A 84 -8.92 -43.51 16.12
C LEU A 84 -8.55 -43.70 17.60
N ALA A 85 -7.88 -42.73 18.23
CA ALA A 85 -7.52 -42.79 19.64
C ALA A 85 -8.75 -42.85 20.59
N ALA A 86 -9.88 -42.29 20.17
CA ALA A 86 -11.14 -42.35 20.90
C ALA A 86 -11.93 -43.66 20.66
N ARG A 87 -11.69 -44.34 19.54
CA ARG A 87 -12.34 -45.61 19.17
C ARG A 87 -11.64 -46.85 19.72
N VAL A 88 -10.33 -46.81 20.00
CA VAL A 88 -9.62 -47.96 20.57
C VAL A 88 -10.19 -48.30 21.98
N PRO A 89 -10.86 -49.45 22.16
CA PRO A 89 -11.35 -49.88 23.45
C PRO A 89 -10.15 -50.16 24.38
N ALA A 90 -10.26 -49.74 25.64
CA ALA A 90 -9.28 -50.13 26.64
C ALA A 90 -9.69 -51.51 27.21
N PRO A 91 -8.82 -52.53 27.13
CA PRO A 91 -9.08 -53.83 27.74
C PRO A 91 -9.30 -53.68 29.26
N GLU A 92 -10.11 -54.57 29.82
CA GLU A 92 -10.59 -54.49 31.21
C GLU A 92 -9.43 -54.53 32.21
N GLU A 93 -8.41 -55.34 31.94
CA GLU A 93 -7.16 -55.41 32.71
C GLU A 93 -6.43 -54.07 32.77
N ARG A 94 -6.30 -53.35 31.64
CA ARG A 94 -5.66 -52.03 31.61
C ARG A 94 -6.46 -50.98 32.38
N LEU A 95 -7.78 -51.16 32.51
CA LEU A 95 -8.62 -50.28 33.32
C LEU A 95 -8.50 -50.62 34.80
N ALA A 96 -8.47 -51.91 35.17
CA ALA A 96 -8.22 -52.37 36.53
C ALA A 96 -6.86 -51.87 37.04
N ALA A 97 -5.78 -52.09 36.27
CA ALA A 97 -4.43 -51.62 36.60
C ALA A 97 -4.33 -50.10 36.78
N LEU A 98 -5.13 -49.33 36.03
CA LEU A 98 -5.17 -47.87 36.14
C LEU A 98 -5.90 -47.37 37.38
N VAL A 99 -6.97 -48.07 37.78
CA VAL A 99 -7.71 -47.77 39.01
C VAL A 99 -6.83 -48.05 40.22
N GLU A 100 -6.12 -49.18 40.20
CA GLU A 100 -5.20 -49.64 41.22
C GLU A 100 -4.02 -48.69 41.42
N LYS A 101 -3.33 -48.33 40.33
CA LYS A 101 -2.22 -47.36 40.35
C LYS A 101 -2.62 -45.97 40.87
N ALA A 102 -3.88 -45.58 40.68
CA ALA A 102 -4.37 -44.26 41.08
C ALA A 102 -4.92 -44.20 42.51
N SER A 103 -5.18 -45.35 43.13
CA SER A 103 -5.78 -45.45 44.47
C SER A 103 -4.81 -45.98 45.53
N GLY A 104 -3.80 -46.78 45.15
CA GLY A 104 -2.78 -47.32 46.07
C GLY A 104 -3.29 -48.34 47.11
N ASP A 105 -4.57 -48.31 47.43
CA ASP A 105 -5.25 -49.07 48.49
C ASP A 105 -5.65 -50.51 48.08
N LEU A 106 -5.58 -50.82 46.78
CA LEU A 106 -6.07 -52.08 46.22
C LEU A 106 -5.02 -53.20 46.16
N GLU A 107 -3.72 -52.92 46.39
CA GLU A 107 -2.65 -53.94 46.55
C GLU A 107 -2.73 -55.16 45.59
N ASP A 108 -2.93 -54.92 44.30
CA ASP A 108 -3.07 -55.94 43.23
C ASP A 108 -4.33 -56.84 43.33
N SER A 109 -5.21 -56.64 44.32
CA SER A 109 -6.42 -57.46 44.49
C SER A 109 -7.40 -57.34 43.32
N LEU A 110 -7.51 -56.18 42.68
CA LEU A 110 -8.46 -55.95 41.59
C LEU A 110 -7.97 -56.51 40.27
N ILE A 111 -6.71 -56.26 39.91
CA ILE A 111 -6.12 -56.82 38.70
C ILE A 111 -6.11 -58.35 38.76
N THR A 112 -5.76 -58.92 39.92
CA THR A 112 -5.74 -60.36 40.15
C THR A 112 -7.14 -60.95 40.10
N ALA A 113 -8.14 -60.33 40.74
CA ALA A 113 -9.53 -60.78 40.64
C ALA A 113 -10.06 -60.77 39.19
N VAL A 114 -9.75 -59.73 38.42
CA VAL A 114 -10.16 -59.65 36.99
C VAL A 114 -9.44 -60.72 36.15
N GLN A 115 -8.14 -60.93 36.34
CA GLN A 115 -7.36 -61.95 35.62
C GLN A 115 -7.79 -63.38 35.94
N LEU A 116 -8.08 -63.68 37.22
CA LEU A 116 -8.48 -65.02 37.66
C LEU A 116 -9.92 -65.38 37.23
N THR A 117 -10.76 -64.38 37.00
CA THR A 117 -12.15 -64.58 36.55
C THR A 117 -12.34 -64.43 35.04
N ASP A 118 -11.26 -64.21 34.29
CA ASP A 118 -11.27 -64.18 32.83
C ASP A 118 -11.43 -65.60 32.22
N PRO A 119 -12.46 -65.87 31.40
CA PRO A 119 -12.67 -67.17 30.77
C PRO A 119 -11.56 -67.57 29.81
N GLU A 120 -10.82 -66.60 29.25
CA GLU A 120 -9.72 -66.87 28.32
C GLU A 120 -8.40 -67.20 29.04
N ASN A 121 -8.36 -67.14 30.38
CA ASN A 121 -7.15 -67.41 31.14
C ASN A 121 -6.91 -68.93 31.29
N PRO A 122 -5.84 -69.49 30.69
CA PRO A 122 -5.54 -70.91 30.76
C PRO A 122 -5.18 -71.38 32.19
N ARG A 123 -4.81 -70.45 33.08
CA ARG A 123 -4.45 -70.75 34.47
C ARG A 123 -5.65 -70.81 35.42
N ARG A 124 -6.86 -70.49 34.96
CA ARG A 124 -8.07 -70.47 35.79
C ARG A 124 -8.36 -71.81 36.48
N HIS A 125 -8.03 -72.92 35.82
CA HIS A 125 -8.24 -74.27 36.33
C HIS A 125 -7.14 -74.77 37.27
N LEU A 126 -6.04 -74.03 37.42
CA LEU A 126 -4.91 -74.40 38.30
C LEU A 126 -5.05 -73.86 39.73
N TYR A 127 -6.06 -73.04 40.01
CA TYR A 127 -6.27 -72.42 41.31
C TYR A 127 -7.54 -72.96 41.98
N ASP A 128 -7.53 -72.96 43.31
CA ASP A 128 -8.67 -73.35 44.12
C ASP A 128 -9.84 -72.38 43.89
N PRO A 129 -11.05 -72.86 43.53
CA PRO A 129 -12.24 -72.04 43.35
C PRO A 129 -12.55 -71.13 44.54
N ASP A 130 -12.35 -71.60 45.78
CA ASP A 130 -12.69 -70.84 46.99
C ASP A 130 -11.74 -69.65 47.18
N LEU A 131 -10.48 -69.78 46.76
CA LEU A 131 -9.51 -68.68 46.79
C LEU A 131 -9.86 -67.60 45.77
N ILE A 132 -10.36 -67.99 44.59
CA ILE A 132 -10.81 -67.04 43.56
C ILE A 132 -12.00 -66.23 44.09
N VAL A 133 -12.99 -66.89 44.71
CA VAL A 133 -14.16 -66.23 45.31
C VAL A 133 -13.74 -65.27 46.42
N ARG A 134 -12.85 -65.69 47.33
CA ARG A 134 -12.33 -64.83 48.40
C ARG A 134 -11.62 -63.59 47.86
N THR A 135 -10.86 -63.74 46.77
CA THR A 135 -10.13 -62.64 46.12
C THR A 135 -11.09 -61.64 45.47
N VAL A 136 -12.19 -62.15 44.88
CA VAL A 136 -13.28 -61.34 44.33
C VAL A 136 -14.00 -60.55 45.43
N GLU A 137 -14.33 -61.16 46.57
CA GLU A 137 -14.97 -60.48 47.71
C GLU A 137 -14.09 -59.36 48.28
N ILE A 138 -12.79 -59.63 48.46
CA ILE A 138 -11.82 -58.63 48.96
C ILE A 138 -11.73 -57.44 47.99
N ALA A 139 -11.68 -57.71 46.68
CA ALA A 139 -11.63 -56.67 45.66
C ALA A 139 -12.93 -55.82 45.65
N GLU A 140 -14.10 -56.45 45.80
CA GLU A 140 -15.38 -55.73 45.85
C GLU A 140 -15.53 -54.89 47.12
N GLN A 141 -15.15 -55.41 48.29
CA GLN A 141 -15.21 -54.69 49.56
C GLN A 141 -14.30 -53.45 49.56
N ARG A 142 -13.06 -53.58 49.07
CA ARG A 142 -12.14 -52.44 48.93
C ARG A 142 -12.66 -51.42 47.91
N MET A 143 -13.35 -51.86 46.86
CA MET A 143 -13.92 -50.98 45.84
C MET A 143 -15.11 -50.13 46.30
N GLN A 144 -15.85 -50.56 47.32
CA GLN A 144 -16.96 -49.78 47.88
C GLN A 144 -16.51 -48.44 48.47
N SER A 145 -15.29 -48.40 49.04
CA SER A 145 -14.70 -47.20 49.65
C SER A 145 -14.22 -46.15 48.64
N LEU A 146 -13.98 -46.55 47.38
CA LEU A 146 -13.36 -45.70 46.38
C LEU A 146 -14.36 -44.80 45.66
N ARG A 147 -14.09 -43.49 45.68
CA ARG A 147 -14.82 -42.48 44.90
C ARG A 147 -14.18 -42.33 43.51
N PRO A 148 -14.85 -42.72 42.41
CA PRO A 148 -14.30 -42.68 41.05
C PRO A 148 -13.86 -41.29 40.57
N GLY A 149 -14.41 -40.21 41.16
CA GLY A 149 -14.21 -38.83 40.72
C GLY A 149 -12.81 -38.26 40.95
N ARG A 150 -12.01 -38.81 41.87
CA ARG A 150 -10.64 -38.31 42.17
C ARG A 150 -9.55 -38.90 41.27
N LEU A 151 -9.84 -39.98 40.54
CA LEU A 151 -8.84 -40.74 39.79
C LEU A 151 -8.56 -40.17 38.38
N LEU A 152 -9.47 -39.35 37.82
CA LEU A 152 -9.29 -38.70 36.52
C LEU A 152 -8.97 -37.21 36.70
N SER A 153 -7.72 -36.83 36.48
CA SER A 153 -7.30 -35.44 36.48
C SER A 153 -7.65 -34.74 35.16
N TRP A 154 -8.40 -33.65 35.26
CA TRP A 154 -8.72 -32.74 34.14
C TRP A 154 -7.54 -31.84 33.74
N SER A 155 -6.34 -32.05 34.26
CA SER A 155 -5.16 -31.19 34.05
C SER A 155 -4.84 -31.00 32.57
N ARG A 156 -4.89 -32.08 31.77
CA ARG A 156 -4.65 -32.02 30.32
C ARG A 156 -5.73 -31.25 29.56
N ALA A 157 -6.98 -31.31 30.03
CA ALA A 157 -8.07 -30.52 29.44
C ALA A 157 -7.92 -29.04 29.77
N ARG A 158 -7.61 -28.72 31.04
CA ARG A 158 -7.35 -27.34 31.48
C ARG A 158 -6.14 -26.74 30.75
N ALA A 159 -5.09 -27.51 30.51
CA ALA A 159 -3.94 -27.07 29.72
C ALA A 159 -4.34 -26.78 28.26
N ALA A 160 -5.08 -27.70 27.61
CA ALA A 160 -5.58 -27.48 26.26
C ALA A 160 -6.56 -26.29 26.17
N LEU A 161 -7.38 -26.08 27.21
CA LEU A 161 -8.26 -24.92 27.33
C LEU A 161 -7.46 -23.63 27.45
N GLY A 162 -6.41 -23.62 28.28
CA GLY A 162 -5.51 -22.47 28.43
C GLY A 162 -4.85 -22.07 27.12
N VAL A 163 -4.36 -23.05 26.34
CA VAL A 163 -3.79 -22.79 25.00
C VAL A 163 -4.85 -22.23 24.05
N LEU A 164 -6.06 -22.81 24.05
CA LEU A 164 -7.14 -22.34 23.19
C LEU A 164 -7.57 -20.91 23.56
N VAL A 165 -7.71 -20.59 24.85
CA VAL A 165 -7.98 -19.22 25.32
C VAL A 165 -6.84 -18.28 24.91
N LEU A 166 -5.58 -18.69 25.06
CA LEU A 166 -4.41 -17.91 24.64
C LEU A 166 -4.43 -17.57 23.14
N LEU A 167 -4.90 -18.50 22.29
CA LEU A 167 -4.98 -18.28 20.84
C LEU A 167 -6.23 -17.51 20.40
N ILE A 168 -7.37 -17.70 21.05
CA ILE A 168 -8.64 -17.04 20.70
C ILE A 168 -8.66 -15.58 21.16
N THR A 169 -8.14 -15.30 22.36
CA THR A 169 -8.18 -13.95 22.94
C THR A 169 -7.58 -12.88 22.02
N PRO A 170 -6.35 -13.04 21.47
CA PRO A 170 -5.79 -12.07 20.53
C PRO A 170 -6.54 -12.04 19.18
N ALA A 171 -7.15 -13.14 18.75
CA ALA A 171 -7.91 -13.18 17.50
C ALA A 171 -9.20 -12.35 17.62
N ILE A 172 -9.92 -12.48 18.73
CA ILE A 172 -11.11 -11.68 19.05
C ILE A 172 -10.72 -10.21 19.23
N ALA A 173 -9.69 -9.94 20.04
CA ALA A 173 -9.22 -8.58 20.27
C ALA A 173 -8.77 -7.89 18.97
N GLY A 174 -8.02 -8.59 18.12
CA GLY A 174 -7.60 -8.11 16.81
C GLY A 174 -8.77 -7.82 15.88
N GLY A 175 -9.76 -8.73 15.82
CA GLY A 175 -10.97 -8.54 15.00
C GLY A 175 -11.84 -7.37 15.47
N LEU A 176 -11.89 -7.08 16.77
CA LEU A 176 -12.62 -5.94 17.32
C LEU A 176 -11.87 -4.61 17.12
N LEU A 177 -10.54 -4.60 17.29
CA LEU A 177 -9.73 -3.38 17.17
C LEU A 177 -9.43 -3.01 15.70
N ARG A 178 -9.32 -4.00 14.82
CA ARG A 178 -8.98 -3.85 13.39
C ARG A 178 -9.87 -4.77 12.54
N PRO A 179 -11.16 -4.41 12.38
CA PRO A 179 -12.09 -5.21 11.59
C PRO A 179 -11.67 -5.27 10.11
N ASP A 180 -10.94 -4.27 9.62
CA ASP A 180 -10.37 -4.24 8.27
C ASP A 180 -9.42 -5.41 8.01
N LEU A 181 -8.49 -5.70 8.92
CA LEU A 181 -7.57 -6.84 8.78
C LEU A 181 -8.30 -8.19 8.77
N ALA A 182 -9.28 -8.36 9.65
CA ALA A 182 -10.05 -9.60 9.73
C ALA A 182 -10.91 -9.84 8.47
N GLN A 183 -11.53 -8.78 7.95
CA GLN A 183 -12.31 -8.84 6.72
C GLN A 183 -11.43 -9.16 5.51
N THR A 184 -10.25 -8.52 5.40
CA THR A 184 -9.31 -8.81 4.31
C THR A 184 -8.77 -10.23 4.39
N PHE A 185 -8.42 -10.74 5.57
CA PHE A 185 -8.06 -12.14 5.77
C PHE A 185 -9.16 -13.08 5.27
N PHE A 186 -10.40 -12.87 5.73
CA PHE A 186 -11.52 -13.72 5.33
C PHE A 186 -11.78 -13.66 3.82
N ALA A 187 -11.77 -12.47 3.23
CA ALA A 187 -11.96 -12.29 1.79
C ALA A 187 -10.82 -12.91 0.97
N ARG A 188 -9.58 -12.84 1.45
CA ARG A 188 -8.42 -13.37 0.74
C ARG A 188 -8.29 -14.88 0.90
N ASP A 189 -8.30 -15.40 2.12
CA ASP A 189 -7.95 -16.80 2.38
C ASP A 189 -9.15 -17.75 2.36
N MET A 190 -10.36 -17.28 2.70
CA MET A 190 -11.57 -18.11 2.65
C MET A 190 -12.29 -17.98 1.31
N LEU A 191 -12.42 -16.76 0.78
CA LEU A 191 -13.14 -16.48 -0.48
C LEU A 191 -12.22 -16.43 -1.71
N PHE A 192 -10.90 -16.67 -1.55
CA PHE A 192 -9.91 -16.59 -2.62
C PHE A 192 -9.90 -15.25 -3.39
N GLY A 193 -10.30 -14.16 -2.73
CA GLY A 193 -10.25 -12.82 -3.29
C GLY A 193 -8.80 -12.33 -3.50
N ASN A 194 -8.65 -11.35 -4.39
CA ASN A 194 -7.34 -10.74 -4.71
C ASN A 194 -7.22 -9.29 -4.21
N GLN A 195 -7.91 -8.97 -3.10
CA GLN A 195 -7.86 -7.65 -2.49
C GLN A 195 -6.52 -7.46 -1.76
N PRO A 196 -5.82 -6.32 -1.91
CA PRO A 196 -4.58 -6.07 -1.17
C PRO A 196 -4.86 -5.96 0.34
N TRP A 197 -3.87 -6.31 1.16
CA TRP A 197 -3.92 -6.00 2.59
C TRP A 197 -4.09 -4.48 2.80
N PRO A 198 -4.90 -4.04 3.78
CA PRO A 198 -5.06 -2.63 4.08
C PRO A 198 -3.72 -2.06 4.52
N ARG A 199 -3.27 -1.03 3.82
CA ARG A 199 -1.98 -0.38 4.08
C ARG A 199 -2.06 0.43 5.37
N ALA A 200 -0.92 0.51 6.06
CA ALA A 200 -0.79 1.37 7.24
C ALA A 200 -0.84 2.85 6.86
N TYR A 201 -0.36 3.20 5.66
CA TYR A 201 -0.35 4.56 5.13
C TYR A 201 -1.19 4.67 3.85
N GLU A 202 -1.91 5.78 3.73
CA GLU A 202 -2.65 6.15 2.52
C GLU A 202 -2.53 7.66 2.32
N LEU A 203 -2.02 8.05 1.15
CA LEU A 203 -1.78 9.44 0.79
C LEU A 203 -2.40 9.74 -0.56
N VAL A 204 -2.89 10.97 -0.71
CA VAL A 204 -3.47 11.49 -1.94
C VAL A 204 -2.76 12.80 -2.28
N ILE A 205 -2.34 12.97 -3.52
CA ILE A 205 -1.79 14.24 -4.00
C ILE A 205 -2.98 15.13 -4.35
N GLU A 206 -3.14 16.27 -3.66
CA GLU A 206 -4.21 17.24 -3.96
C GLU A 206 -3.81 18.18 -5.10
N ASN A 207 -2.53 18.55 -5.13
CA ASN A 207 -1.96 19.42 -6.14
C ASN A 207 -0.58 18.89 -6.49
N PRO A 208 -0.25 18.61 -7.76
CA PRO A 208 -1.11 18.70 -8.94
C PRO A 208 -2.16 17.58 -9.03
N ALA A 209 -3.38 17.91 -9.48
CA ALA A 209 -4.48 16.94 -9.65
C ALA A 209 -4.34 16.04 -10.89
N ARG A 210 -3.55 16.46 -11.88
CA ARG A 210 -3.30 15.72 -13.12
C ARG A 210 -1.95 15.00 -13.02
N MET A 211 -1.89 13.76 -13.51
CA MET A 211 -0.64 12.99 -13.57
C MET A 211 0.34 13.56 -14.59
N ASP A 212 -0.17 14.00 -15.74
CA ASP A 212 0.63 14.61 -16.79
C ASP A 212 0.37 16.11 -16.86
N MET A 213 1.44 16.90 -16.74
CA MET A 213 1.36 18.34 -16.88
C MET A 213 2.55 18.90 -17.65
N VAL A 214 2.32 20.05 -18.29
CA VAL A 214 3.35 20.82 -18.95
C VAL A 214 3.50 22.14 -18.20
N VAL A 215 4.72 22.48 -17.80
CA VAL A 215 5.04 23.71 -17.06
C VAL A 215 6.15 24.48 -17.77
N ALA A 216 6.17 25.78 -17.60
CA ALA A 216 7.23 26.62 -18.15
C ALA A 216 8.55 26.45 -17.37
N LYS A 217 9.68 26.48 -18.07
CA LYS A 217 11.03 26.55 -17.47
C LYS A 217 11.10 27.73 -16.49
N GLY A 218 11.66 27.47 -15.31
CA GLY A 218 11.80 28.44 -14.23
C GLY A 218 10.61 28.53 -13.28
N THR A 219 9.48 27.87 -13.60
CA THR A 219 8.31 27.86 -12.72
C THR A 219 8.58 27.03 -11.47
N SER A 220 8.00 27.43 -10.33
CA SER A 220 8.01 26.63 -9.12
C SER A 220 6.74 25.79 -9.03
N LEU A 221 6.88 24.48 -8.81
CA LEU A 221 5.76 23.55 -8.66
C LEU A 221 5.56 23.21 -7.19
N VAL A 222 4.37 23.49 -6.68
CA VAL A 222 3.96 23.12 -5.32
C VAL A 222 3.25 21.77 -5.38
N VAL A 223 3.80 20.79 -4.66
CA VAL A 223 3.20 19.47 -4.47
C VAL A 223 2.61 19.43 -3.06
N ASP A 224 1.28 19.43 -2.98
CA ASP A 224 0.52 19.28 -1.74
C ASP A 224 -0.03 17.85 -1.65
N ILE A 225 0.28 17.17 -0.54
CA ILE A 225 -0.06 15.77 -0.31
C ILE A 225 -0.86 15.67 0.98
N LEU A 226 -2.07 15.13 0.89
CA LEU A 226 -2.93 14.84 2.03
C LEU A 226 -2.71 13.40 2.50
N LYS A 227 -2.57 13.21 3.81
CA LYS A 227 -2.47 11.90 4.45
C LYS A 227 -3.84 11.49 4.99
N THR A 228 -4.51 10.59 4.27
CA THR A 228 -5.84 10.07 4.63
C THR A 228 -5.77 9.03 5.77
N ARG A 229 -4.71 8.21 5.78
CA ARG A 229 -4.50 7.15 6.79
C ARG A 229 -3.03 7.04 7.15
N GLY A 230 -2.73 6.80 8.43
CA GLY A 230 -1.40 6.42 8.91
C GLY A 230 -0.82 7.30 10.02
N GLY A 231 0.22 6.77 10.67
CA GLY A 231 0.87 7.39 11.81
C GLY A 231 1.87 8.50 11.46
N ASN A 232 2.90 8.65 12.29
CA ASN A 232 3.93 9.70 12.17
C ASN A 232 5.14 9.27 11.32
N ALA A 233 4.92 8.60 10.18
CA ALA A 233 6.02 8.28 9.27
C ALA A 233 6.60 9.54 8.59
N ARG A 234 7.82 9.40 8.10
CA ARG A 234 8.41 10.34 7.13
C ARG A 234 7.97 9.89 5.74
N ALA A 235 7.49 10.84 4.95
CA ALA A 235 7.17 10.63 3.55
C ALA A 235 8.32 11.16 2.69
N TYR A 236 8.55 10.50 1.57
CA TYR A 236 9.60 10.78 0.62
C TYR A 236 8.99 10.92 -0.77
N LEU A 237 9.60 11.76 -1.59
CA LEU A 237 9.31 11.89 -2.99
C LEU A 237 10.44 11.20 -3.75
N ASP A 238 10.11 10.18 -4.52
CA ASP A 238 11.05 9.52 -5.41
C ASP A 238 10.97 10.25 -6.75
N VAL A 239 12.03 11.00 -7.07
CA VAL A 239 12.12 11.88 -8.23
C VAL A 239 13.07 11.26 -9.24
N PHE A 240 12.52 10.89 -10.38
CA PHE A 240 13.22 10.37 -11.54
C PHE A 240 13.44 11.49 -12.56
N PHE A 241 14.70 11.73 -12.90
CA PHE A 241 15.08 12.64 -13.97
C PHE A 241 15.39 11.82 -15.23
N PRO A 242 14.56 11.89 -16.29
CA PRO A 242 14.83 11.22 -17.54
C PRO A 242 16.12 11.75 -18.19
N GLU A 243 16.77 10.89 -18.98
CA GLU A 243 17.93 11.29 -19.78
C GLU A 243 17.51 12.38 -20.79
N GLN A 244 18.26 13.47 -20.79
CA GLN A 244 18.03 14.62 -21.66
C GLN A 244 19.38 15.22 -22.05
N GLU A 245 19.59 15.39 -23.36
CA GLU A 245 20.80 15.93 -24.03
C GLU A 245 21.99 16.25 -23.10
N GLY A 246 22.92 15.29 -22.98
CA GLY A 246 24.18 15.46 -22.24
C GLY A 246 24.10 15.23 -20.74
N ARG A 247 22.93 14.90 -20.17
CA ARG A 247 22.77 14.53 -18.76
C ARG A 247 22.21 13.11 -18.63
N ARG A 248 22.92 12.27 -17.86
CA ARG A 248 22.49 10.91 -17.53
C ARG A 248 21.23 10.93 -16.68
N GLU A 249 20.48 9.84 -16.76
CA GLU A 249 19.38 9.55 -15.85
C GLU A 249 19.83 9.59 -14.38
N MET A 250 18.96 10.09 -13.51
CA MET A 250 19.27 10.24 -12.09
C MET A 250 18.01 10.06 -11.27
N ASN A 251 18.14 9.31 -10.16
CA ASN A 251 17.08 9.15 -9.18
C ASN A 251 17.48 9.84 -7.90
N GLU A 252 16.56 10.61 -7.35
CA GLU A 252 16.75 11.35 -6.11
C GLU A 252 15.57 11.09 -5.18
N GLU A 253 15.86 10.76 -3.93
CA GLU A 253 14.84 10.67 -2.88
C GLU A 253 14.84 11.96 -2.07
N VAL A 254 13.75 12.72 -2.18
CA VAL A 254 13.58 14.01 -1.50
C VAL A 254 12.67 13.82 -0.29
N SER A 255 13.12 14.22 0.90
CA SER A 255 12.27 14.19 2.09
C SER A 255 11.19 15.25 2.01
N LEU A 256 9.95 14.89 2.33
CA LEU A 256 8.83 15.81 2.34
C LEU A 256 8.71 16.57 3.67
N ASP A 257 8.44 17.87 3.58
CA ASP A 257 8.18 18.70 4.75
C ASP A 257 6.75 18.50 5.26
N ARG A 258 6.58 18.54 6.58
CA ARG A 258 5.26 18.38 7.21
C ARG A 258 4.47 19.68 7.12
N LYS A 259 3.23 19.56 6.62
CA LYS A 259 2.23 20.63 6.62
C LYS A 259 1.16 20.28 7.65
N GLY A 260 1.41 20.64 8.91
CA GLY A 260 0.52 20.35 10.03
C GLY A 260 0.40 18.86 10.37
N ILE A 261 -0.77 18.45 10.86
CA ILE A 261 -1.01 17.09 11.40
C ILE A 261 -1.34 16.08 10.27
N GLY A 262 -1.89 16.56 9.16
CA GLY A 262 -2.53 15.73 8.13
C GLY A 262 -1.94 15.78 6.74
N GLY A 263 -0.83 16.50 6.50
CA GLY A 263 -0.32 16.63 5.14
C GLY A 263 1.19 16.87 5.05
N PHE A 264 1.67 16.76 3.82
CA PHE A 264 3.03 17.07 3.42
C PHE A 264 3.00 18.09 2.30
N ARG A 265 4.05 18.91 2.22
CA ARG A 265 4.24 19.86 1.13
C ARG A 265 5.67 19.80 0.67
N HIS A 266 5.86 19.87 -0.63
CA HIS A 266 7.16 20.08 -1.22
C HIS A 266 7.05 21.09 -2.35
N VAL A 267 8.07 21.93 -2.50
CA VAL A 267 8.11 22.95 -3.55
C VAL A 267 9.35 22.72 -4.38
N PHE A 268 9.15 22.27 -5.61
CA PHE A 268 10.21 22.26 -6.61
C PHE A 268 10.43 23.69 -7.08
N GLN A 269 11.56 24.28 -6.71
CA GLN A 269 11.93 25.62 -7.16
C GLN A 269 12.63 25.54 -8.51
N ASN A 270 12.33 26.50 -9.39
CA ASN A 270 13.06 26.73 -10.62
C ASN A 270 13.20 25.46 -11.49
N LEU A 271 12.07 24.89 -11.95
CA LEU A 271 12.09 23.69 -12.78
C LEU A 271 12.80 23.94 -14.13
N GLN A 272 13.89 23.22 -14.39
CA GLN A 272 14.72 23.40 -15.60
C GLN A 272 14.63 22.24 -16.61
N ARG A 273 14.28 21.05 -16.14
CA ARG A 273 14.23 19.80 -16.92
C ARG A 273 12.99 19.01 -16.56
N ASP A 274 12.61 18.10 -17.45
CA ASP A 274 11.47 17.20 -17.25
C ASP A 274 11.73 16.34 -15.99
N ILE A 275 10.69 16.11 -15.19
CA ILE A 275 10.76 15.30 -13.97
C ILE A 275 9.59 14.32 -13.93
N ASN A 276 9.85 13.11 -13.47
CA ASN A 276 8.81 12.17 -13.06
C ASN A 276 8.93 11.98 -11.55
N PHE A 277 7.85 12.10 -10.80
CA PHE A 277 7.92 11.91 -9.35
C PHE A 277 6.79 11.02 -8.85
N ARG A 278 7.03 10.32 -7.75
CA ARG A 278 6.00 9.58 -7.01
C ARG A 278 6.18 9.74 -5.52
N VAL A 279 5.09 9.61 -4.77
CA VAL A 279 5.11 9.68 -3.32
C VAL A 279 5.32 8.28 -2.73
N LYS A 280 6.25 8.17 -1.78
CA LYS A 280 6.50 6.97 -0.98
C LYS A 280 6.37 7.30 0.50
N CYS A 281 5.64 6.50 1.26
CA CYS A 281 5.51 6.66 2.70
C CYS A 281 5.26 5.30 3.37
N GLY A 282 6.24 4.77 4.09
CA GLY A 282 6.12 3.46 4.72
C GLY A 282 5.82 2.36 3.70
N ASP A 283 4.66 1.72 3.82
CA ASP A 283 4.15 0.68 2.90
C ASP A 283 3.33 1.24 1.73
N PHE A 284 3.14 2.56 1.66
CA PHE A 284 2.46 3.22 0.57
C PHE A 284 3.44 3.64 -0.53
N THR A 285 3.18 3.18 -1.74
CA THR A 285 3.78 3.73 -2.98
C THR A 285 2.66 4.24 -3.86
N GLY A 286 2.73 5.52 -4.22
CA GLY A 286 1.80 6.18 -5.13
C GLY A 286 2.17 5.98 -6.59
N GLU A 287 1.36 6.57 -7.46
CA GLU A 287 1.55 6.55 -8.90
C GLU A 287 2.59 7.60 -9.35
N TRP A 288 3.09 7.43 -10.57
CA TRP A 288 4.03 8.36 -11.19
C TRP A 288 3.30 9.57 -11.78
N TYR A 289 3.83 10.75 -11.51
CA TYR A 289 3.40 12.03 -12.09
C TYR A 289 4.50 12.52 -13.02
N SER A 290 4.14 12.83 -14.27
CA SER A 290 5.06 13.34 -15.28
C SER A 290 4.89 14.84 -15.48
N VAL A 291 5.99 15.58 -15.28
CA VAL A 291 6.06 17.02 -15.47
C VAL A 291 7.02 17.31 -16.61
N ARG A 292 6.45 17.75 -17.73
CA ARG A 292 7.23 18.20 -18.89
C ARG A 292 7.49 19.69 -18.76
N VAL A 293 8.75 20.08 -18.86
CA VAL A 293 9.19 21.46 -18.72
C VAL A 293 9.52 22.01 -20.11
N ARG A 294 8.84 23.08 -20.51
CA ARG A 294 9.01 23.72 -21.83
C ARG A 294 9.44 25.17 -21.69
N ALA A 295 10.24 25.65 -22.65
CA ALA A 295 10.68 27.04 -22.65
C ALA A 295 9.51 27.98 -22.98
N ARG A 296 9.54 29.20 -22.46
CA ARG A 296 8.63 30.28 -22.90
C ARG A 296 9.16 30.89 -24.19
N PRO A 297 8.29 31.34 -25.10
CA PRO A 297 8.74 32.04 -26.30
C PRO A 297 9.31 33.40 -25.92
N ARG A 298 10.50 33.72 -26.45
CA ARG A 298 11.13 35.02 -26.33
C ARG A 298 11.67 35.47 -27.69
N VAL A 299 11.77 36.78 -27.89
CA VAL A 299 12.48 37.36 -29.03
C VAL A 299 13.98 37.30 -28.74
N GLU A 300 14.75 36.64 -29.60
CA GLU A 300 16.21 36.54 -29.44
C GLU A 300 16.94 37.63 -30.23
N GLU A 301 16.50 37.87 -31.46
CA GLU A 301 17.07 38.88 -32.33
C GLU A 301 15.96 39.67 -33.02
N ILE A 302 16.20 40.96 -33.23
CA ILE A 302 15.31 41.81 -34.01
C ILE A 302 16.14 42.76 -34.87
N VAL A 303 15.80 42.81 -36.15
CA VAL A 303 16.42 43.66 -37.16
C VAL A 303 15.37 44.57 -37.74
N LEU A 304 15.61 45.88 -37.66
CA LEU A 304 14.78 46.92 -38.23
C LEU A 304 15.37 47.38 -39.57
N GLN A 305 14.53 47.57 -40.57
CA GLN A 305 14.87 48.17 -41.86
C GLN A 305 14.06 49.46 -42.05
N TYR A 306 14.76 50.58 -42.22
CA TYR A 306 14.17 51.91 -42.38
C TYR A 306 13.98 52.29 -43.85
N GLU A 307 12.77 52.69 -44.20
CA GLU A 307 12.42 53.33 -45.46
C GLU A 307 12.11 54.81 -45.18
N PHE A 308 13.13 55.65 -45.34
CA PHE A 308 13.02 57.08 -45.09
C PHE A 308 12.15 57.77 -46.16
N PRO A 309 11.33 58.76 -45.79
CA PRO A 309 10.57 59.54 -46.75
C PRO A 309 11.46 60.33 -47.71
N GLU A 310 10.98 60.56 -48.94
CA GLU A 310 11.72 61.29 -49.99
C GLU A 310 12.21 62.67 -49.53
N TYR A 311 11.43 63.37 -48.69
CA TYR A 311 11.76 64.71 -48.19
C TYR A 311 13.06 64.76 -47.36
N THR A 312 13.49 63.63 -46.79
CA THR A 312 14.71 63.56 -45.98
C THR A 312 15.98 63.49 -46.83
N GLY A 313 15.87 63.12 -48.11
CA GLY A 313 17.03 62.87 -48.98
C GLY A 313 17.95 61.72 -48.51
N LEU A 314 17.53 60.92 -47.52
CA LEU A 314 18.29 59.78 -47.00
C LEU A 314 18.02 58.53 -47.83
N SER A 315 19.07 57.85 -48.29
CA SER A 315 18.94 56.60 -49.06
C SER A 315 18.63 55.42 -48.14
N SER A 316 17.56 54.67 -48.45
CA SER A 316 17.14 53.43 -47.77
C SER A 316 18.05 52.21 -48.05
N ASP A 317 19.00 52.34 -48.97
CA ASP A 317 19.83 51.23 -49.50
C ASP A 317 21.18 51.02 -48.77
N ARG A 318 21.44 51.77 -47.69
CA ARG A 318 22.70 51.66 -46.93
C ARG A 318 22.57 50.72 -45.74
N GLN A 319 23.70 50.13 -45.32
CA GLN A 319 23.81 49.42 -44.02
C GLN A 319 23.31 50.25 -42.83
N ASP A 320 23.34 51.58 -42.95
CA ASP A 320 22.79 52.53 -41.97
C ASP A 320 21.27 52.40 -41.77
N ALA A 321 20.55 51.81 -42.73
CA ALA A 321 19.12 51.54 -42.65
C ALA A 321 18.79 50.20 -41.95
N LEU A 322 19.80 49.38 -41.64
CA LEU A 322 19.65 48.13 -40.89
C LEU A 322 20.13 48.32 -39.45
N VAL A 323 19.20 48.36 -38.51
CA VAL A 323 19.53 48.50 -37.08
C VAL A 323 19.26 47.19 -36.37
N GLN A 324 20.29 46.65 -35.74
CA GLN A 324 20.17 45.55 -34.80
C GLN A 324 19.69 46.10 -33.45
N GLY A 325 18.49 45.70 -33.04
CA GLY A 325 17.81 46.18 -31.83
C GLY A 325 16.46 46.82 -32.14
N GLY A 326 15.52 46.73 -31.21
CA GLY A 326 14.13 47.15 -31.44
C GLY A 326 13.85 48.64 -31.15
N HIS A 327 14.84 49.40 -30.68
CA HIS A 327 14.67 50.84 -30.46
C HIS A 327 14.65 51.57 -31.81
N VAL A 328 13.61 52.37 -32.01
CA VAL A 328 13.37 53.13 -33.23
C VAL A 328 13.67 54.59 -32.99
N LYS A 329 14.49 55.19 -33.86
CA LYS A 329 14.71 56.64 -33.91
C LYS A 329 14.70 57.09 -35.37
N ALA A 330 13.61 57.70 -35.80
CA ALA A 330 13.42 58.06 -37.21
C ALA A 330 12.60 59.36 -37.38
N PRO A 331 12.76 60.07 -38.50
CA PRO A 331 11.88 61.17 -38.89
C PRO A 331 10.42 60.73 -39.00
N ILE A 332 9.50 61.68 -38.81
CA ILE A 332 8.06 61.42 -38.93
C ILE A 332 7.70 60.88 -40.33
N GLY A 333 6.86 59.86 -40.38
CA GLY A 333 6.44 59.23 -41.64
C GLY A 333 7.41 58.18 -42.20
N THR A 334 8.49 57.85 -41.47
CA THR A 334 9.38 56.74 -41.86
C THR A 334 8.66 55.40 -41.75
N SER A 335 8.66 54.62 -42.83
CA SER A 335 8.15 53.24 -42.84
C SER A 335 9.25 52.31 -42.30
N ILE A 336 8.91 51.49 -41.32
CA ILE A 336 9.83 50.58 -40.65
C ILE A 336 9.30 49.17 -40.88
N SER A 337 10.08 48.36 -41.57
CA SER A 337 9.86 46.92 -41.60
C SER A 337 10.80 46.24 -40.62
N PHE A 338 10.35 45.18 -39.97
CA PHE A 338 11.17 44.45 -39.01
C PHE A 338 11.08 42.96 -39.24
N THR A 339 12.20 42.28 -38.98
CA THR A 339 12.30 40.83 -38.93
C THR A 339 12.78 40.45 -37.53
N ALA A 340 12.01 39.62 -36.83
CA ALA A 340 12.35 39.13 -35.50
C ALA A 340 12.49 37.60 -35.50
N LEU A 341 13.49 37.10 -34.77
CA LEU A 341 13.72 35.68 -34.52
C LEU A 341 13.25 35.32 -33.10
N THR A 342 12.51 34.24 -33.00
CA THR A 342 11.99 33.71 -31.73
C THR A 342 12.78 32.49 -31.29
N SER A 343 12.91 32.29 -29.98
CA SER A 343 13.69 31.19 -29.40
C SER A 343 13.08 29.79 -29.64
N ILE A 344 11.77 29.74 -29.88
CA ILE A 344 10.99 28.53 -30.13
C ILE A 344 9.90 28.89 -31.14
N GLY A 345 9.39 27.89 -31.85
CA GLY A 345 8.24 28.09 -32.75
C GLY A 345 7.01 28.63 -32.02
N VAL A 346 6.39 29.66 -32.59
CA VAL A 346 5.19 30.34 -32.07
C VAL A 346 3.98 30.10 -32.96
N VAL A 347 2.79 30.10 -32.36
CA VAL A 347 1.50 29.91 -33.05
C VAL A 347 0.76 31.24 -33.22
N SER A 348 1.00 32.20 -32.33
CA SER A 348 0.47 33.55 -32.46
C SER A 348 1.54 34.58 -32.07
N ALA A 349 1.62 35.65 -32.85
CA ALA A 349 2.48 36.78 -32.60
C ALA A 349 1.74 38.07 -32.95
N VAL A 350 1.65 38.98 -31.99
CA VAL A 350 0.97 40.27 -32.14
C VAL A 350 1.91 41.38 -31.72
N ARG A 351 2.02 42.42 -32.54
CA ARG A 351 2.70 43.65 -32.15
C ARG A 351 1.74 44.48 -31.30
N MET A 352 2.23 44.91 -30.15
CA MET A 352 1.55 45.82 -29.24
C MET A 352 2.27 47.16 -29.26
N GLU A 353 1.52 48.25 -29.43
CA GLU A 353 2.05 49.61 -29.43
C GLU A 353 1.26 50.47 -28.45
N ALA A 354 1.91 50.93 -27.39
CA ALA A 354 1.34 51.85 -26.41
C ALA A 354 1.74 53.29 -26.74
N ARG A 355 0.75 54.11 -27.11
CA ARG A 355 0.89 55.55 -27.35
C ARG A 355 0.41 56.34 -26.13
N PRO A 356 1.18 57.32 -25.63
CA PRO A 356 0.70 58.22 -24.60
C PRO A 356 -0.40 59.13 -25.18
N SER A 357 -1.59 59.15 -24.56
CA SER A 357 -2.74 59.95 -24.99
C SER A 357 -3.42 60.59 -23.79
N GLY A 358 -3.20 61.90 -23.58
CA GLY A 358 -3.80 62.66 -22.49
C GLY A 358 -3.52 62.03 -21.12
N ASP A 359 -4.55 61.46 -20.50
CA ASP A 359 -4.55 60.84 -19.17
C ASP A 359 -4.35 59.30 -19.18
N GLY A 360 -4.01 58.69 -20.32
CA GLY A 360 -3.83 57.23 -20.44
C GLY A 360 -2.90 56.77 -21.57
N GLU A 361 -2.78 55.45 -21.72
CA GLU A 361 -2.08 54.80 -22.84
C GLU A 361 -3.10 54.15 -23.77
N VAL A 362 -3.03 54.44 -25.06
CA VAL A 362 -3.79 53.74 -26.09
C VAL A 362 -2.92 52.62 -26.62
N VAL A 363 -3.34 51.36 -26.41
CA VAL A 363 -2.64 50.19 -26.92
C VAL A 363 -3.28 49.76 -28.23
N THR A 364 -2.50 49.80 -29.31
CA THR A 364 -2.90 49.33 -30.64
C THR A 364 -2.26 47.99 -30.91
N GLU A 365 -3.07 47.05 -31.38
CA GLU A 365 -2.63 45.72 -31.81
C GLU A 365 -2.42 45.71 -33.32
N SER A 366 -1.35 45.07 -33.78
CA SER A 366 -1.11 44.82 -35.20
C SER A 366 -0.67 43.38 -35.41
N GLU A 367 -1.35 42.69 -36.32
CA GLU A 367 -1.01 41.32 -36.68
C GLU A 367 0.36 41.25 -37.35
N LEU A 368 1.07 40.14 -37.11
CA LEU A 368 2.36 39.87 -37.70
C LEU A 368 2.29 38.67 -38.64
N THR A 369 3.03 38.74 -39.74
CA THR A 369 3.17 37.62 -40.66
C THR A 369 4.25 36.70 -40.13
N MET A 370 3.91 35.43 -39.93
CA MET A 370 4.85 34.41 -39.47
C MET A 370 5.37 33.61 -40.67
N GLU A 371 6.69 33.53 -40.81
CA GLU A 371 7.37 32.70 -41.81
C GLU A 371 8.10 31.57 -41.09
N GLY A 372 7.76 30.30 -41.37
CA GLY A 372 8.49 29.15 -40.81
C GLY A 372 8.30 28.91 -39.29
N GLY A 373 7.44 29.67 -38.62
CA GLY A 373 7.08 29.50 -37.21
C GLY A 373 8.08 30.12 -36.22
N ASP A 374 9.31 30.42 -36.62
CA ASP A 374 10.36 31.04 -35.80
C ASP A 374 10.70 32.48 -36.22
N LYS A 375 10.40 32.86 -37.47
CA LYS A 375 10.59 34.21 -38.02
C LYS A 375 9.27 34.97 -38.07
N LEU A 376 9.33 36.21 -37.58
CA LEU A 376 8.22 37.14 -37.57
C LEU A 376 8.55 38.35 -38.43
N ARG A 377 7.61 38.77 -39.28
CA ARG A 377 7.70 40.01 -40.05
C ARG A 377 6.53 40.91 -39.76
N GLY A 378 6.82 42.19 -39.65
CA GLY A 378 5.82 43.24 -39.55
C GLY A 378 6.33 44.56 -40.09
N SER A 379 5.41 45.48 -40.32
CA SER A 379 5.75 46.85 -40.67
C SER A 379 4.88 47.85 -39.92
N PHE A 380 5.40 49.06 -39.72
CA PHE A 380 4.66 50.20 -39.19
C PHE A 380 5.29 51.52 -39.59
N VAL A 381 4.52 52.59 -39.42
CA VAL A 381 4.97 53.95 -39.69
C VAL A 381 5.27 54.67 -38.38
N ALA A 382 6.41 55.34 -38.32
CA ALA A 382 6.81 56.18 -37.20
C ALA A 382 6.05 57.52 -37.23
N GLU A 383 4.88 57.58 -36.61
CA GLU A 383 4.05 58.80 -36.53
C GLU A 383 4.27 59.58 -35.23
N THR A 384 4.26 58.88 -34.10
CA THR A 384 4.33 59.48 -32.75
C THR A 384 5.27 58.69 -31.85
N ASP A 385 5.78 59.35 -30.81
CA ASP A 385 6.50 58.68 -29.73
C ASP A 385 5.63 57.60 -29.08
N ALA A 386 6.15 56.38 -29.00
CA ALA A 386 5.41 55.23 -28.48
C ALA A 386 6.35 54.19 -27.85
N ARG A 387 5.78 53.28 -27.07
CA ARG A 387 6.45 52.05 -26.64
C ARG A 387 5.84 50.88 -27.39
N TRP A 388 6.66 49.92 -27.80
CA TRP A 388 6.16 48.74 -28.47
C TRP A 388 6.84 47.47 -27.98
N TRP A 389 6.13 46.36 -28.08
CA TRP A 389 6.64 45.03 -27.77
C TRP A 389 5.91 43.99 -28.63
N ILE A 390 6.44 42.76 -28.63
CA ILE A 390 5.82 41.63 -29.34
C ILE A 390 5.27 40.66 -28.30
N ALA A 391 3.95 40.47 -28.33
CA ALA A 391 3.28 39.42 -27.56
C ALA A 391 3.36 38.11 -28.35
N LEU A 392 3.95 37.08 -27.73
CA LEU A 392 4.16 35.76 -28.33
C LEU A 392 3.37 34.70 -27.59
N GLU A 393 2.80 33.75 -28.32
CA GLU A 393 2.14 32.56 -27.79
C GLU A 393 2.68 31.30 -28.48
N SER A 394 3.13 30.32 -27.68
CA SER A 394 3.62 29.03 -28.18
C SER A 394 2.48 28.05 -28.43
N GLY A 395 2.74 26.98 -29.19
CA GLY A 395 1.73 25.93 -29.44
C GLY A 395 1.27 25.15 -28.20
N GLU A 396 2.03 25.25 -27.09
CA GLU A 396 1.68 24.68 -25.78
C GLU A 396 0.89 25.69 -24.92
N GLY A 397 0.52 26.86 -25.47
CA GLY A 397 -0.26 27.90 -24.80
C GLY A 397 0.55 28.80 -23.85
N PHE A 398 1.89 28.73 -23.89
CA PHE A 398 2.73 29.61 -23.06
C PHE A 398 2.91 30.98 -23.71
N ARG A 399 2.63 32.03 -22.94
CA ARG A 399 2.84 33.42 -23.35
C ARG A 399 4.16 33.98 -22.83
N ASN A 400 4.68 34.97 -23.54
CA ASN A 400 5.81 35.75 -23.05
C ASN A 400 5.33 36.76 -21.99
N GLU A 401 5.41 36.40 -20.70
CA GLU A 401 4.94 37.24 -19.58
C GLU A 401 5.72 38.56 -19.42
N ASN A 402 7.01 38.56 -19.74
CA ASN A 402 7.88 39.73 -19.62
C ASN A 402 8.51 40.04 -20.99
N PRO A 403 7.73 40.60 -21.94
CA PRO A 403 8.23 40.91 -23.26
C PRO A 403 9.25 42.04 -23.20
N ILE A 404 10.21 42.00 -24.12
CA ILE A 404 11.18 43.09 -24.29
C ILE A 404 10.43 44.29 -24.84
N SER A 405 10.44 45.40 -24.10
CA SER A 405 9.81 46.64 -24.53
C SER A 405 10.82 47.56 -25.19
N TRP A 406 10.49 48.05 -26.39
CA TRP A 406 11.30 49.01 -27.12
C TRP A 406 10.59 50.36 -27.24
N ARG A 407 11.37 51.40 -27.55
CA ARG A 407 10.87 52.78 -27.68
C ARG A 407 10.94 53.23 -29.14
N ILE A 408 9.88 53.88 -29.59
CA ILE A 408 9.79 54.65 -30.84
C ILE A 408 9.96 56.11 -30.46
N ALA A 409 11.02 56.74 -30.98
CA ALA A 409 11.31 58.16 -30.82
C ALA A 409 11.25 58.83 -32.20
N VAL A 410 10.22 59.63 -32.42
CA VAL A 410 9.98 60.29 -33.71
C VAL A 410 10.64 61.65 -33.71
N ILE A 411 11.44 61.93 -34.74
CA ILE A 411 12.03 63.24 -34.95
C ILE A 411 11.00 64.08 -35.73
N PRO A 412 10.41 65.13 -35.12
CA PRO A 412 9.43 65.95 -35.81
C PRO A 412 10.11 66.76 -36.91
N ASP A 413 9.45 66.87 -38.06
CA ASP A 413 9.84 67.82 -39.10
C ASP A 413 9.46 69.24 -38.63
N ARG A 414 10.47 70.08 -38.40
CA ARG A 414 10.27 71.48 -37.99
C ARG A 414 10.51 72.38 -39.19
N ALA A 415 9.65 73.38 -39.37
CA ALA A 415 9.88 74.42 -40.36
C ALA A 415 11.27 75.06 -40.15
N PRO A 416 11.99 75.42 -41.22
CA PRO A 416 13.32 76.01 -41.11
C PRO A 416 13.26 77.31 -40.30
N GLU A 417 14.08 77.42 -39.27
CA GLU A 417 14.29 78.67 -38.54
C GLU A 417 15.36 79.49 -39.28
N VAL A 418 14.93 80.57 -39.93
CA VAL A 418 15.86 81.52 -40.57
C VAL A 418 16.29 82.54 -39.52
N SER A 419 17.51 82.40 -39.02
CA SER A 419 18.17 83.46 -38.24
C SER A 419 19.02 84.34 -39.16
N ILE A 420 18.63 85.60 -39.35
CA ILE A 420 19.46 86.59 -40.05
C ILE A 420 20.56 87.05 -39.10
N VAL A 421 21.78 86.55 -39.29
CA VAL A 421 22.92 86.81 -38.40
C VAL A 421 23.52 88.21 -38.63
N GLN A 422 23.39 88.76 -39.84
CA GLN A 422 23.72 90.15 -40.18
C GLN A 422 22.92 90.59 -41.42
N PRO A 423 22.52 91.88 -41.50
CA PRO A 423 21.72 92.43 -42.60
C PRO A 423 22.45 92.46 -43.94
#